data_AF-A0A2W4Z3J9-F1
#
_entry.id   AF-A0A2W4Z3J9-F1
#
_cell.length_a   1.000
_cell.length_b   1.000
_cell.length_c   1.000
_cell.angle_alpha   90.00
_cell.angle_beta   90.00
_cell.angle_gamma   90.00
#
_symmetry.space_group_name_H-M   'P 1'
#
loop_
_entity.id
_entity.type
_entity.pdbx_description
1 polymer ?
#
loop_
_entity_poly.entity_id
_entity_poly.type
_entity_poly.pdbx_seq_one_letter_code
_entity_poly.pdbx_strand_id
1 'polypeptide(L)'
;MSDNPRDKAEHALKQADRAAKRGDLVQAERWTKVSERLVDAAARLAQTPQQMDDLENEEARRAELRRRLALFAQADAEIQQWEREFETYEAALAASLANNTEPPAPLRPHPAGPLGEEESCARY
;
A
#
# COMPACT_ATOMS: atom_id res chain seq x y z
N MET A 1 -21.56 -28.01 3.09
CA MET A 1 -20.91 -29.02 2.24
C MET A 1 -19.42 -28.74 2.28
N SER A 2 -18.57 -29.72 2.60
CA SER A 2 -17.13 -29.51 2.74
C SER A 2 -16.53 -29.17 1.37
N ASP A 3 -15.92 -27.99 1.23
CA ASP A 3 -15.27 -27.52 0.00
C ASP A 3 -13.83 -28.05 -0.14
N ASN A 4 -13.48 -29.09 0.60
CA ASN A 4 -12.15 -29.69 0.55
C ASN A 4 -11.96 -30.50 -0.75
N PRO A 5 -10.90 -30.23 -1.55
CA PRO A 5 -10.62 -30.97 -2.78
C PRO A 5 -10.40 -32.47 -2.56
N ARG A 6 -9.93 -32.90 -1.37
CA ARG A 6 -9.79 -34.33 -1.03
C ARG A 6 -11.13 -35.04 -0.94
N ASP A 7 -12.11 -34.44 -0.25
CA ASP A 7 -13.46 -35.01 -0.10
C ASP A 7 -14.16 -35.12 -1.46
N LYS A 8 -13.91 -34.16 -2.36
CA LYS A 8 -14.41 -34.18 -3.75
C LYS A 8 -13.74 -35.28 -4.59
N ALA A 9 -12.44 -35.54 -4.40
CA ALA A 9 -11.73 -36.62 -5.07
C ALA A 9 -12.25 -38.01 -4.65
N GLU A 10 -12.50 -38.21 -3.35
CA GLU A 10 -13.10 -39.45 -2.85
C GLU A 10 -14.50 -39.69 -3.41
N HIS A 11 -15.31 -38.65 -3.55
CA HIS A 11 -16.63 -38.74 -4.15
C HIS A 11 -16.55 -39.11 -5.64
N ALA A 12 -15.59 -38.54 -6.38
CA ALA A 12 -15.34 -38.88 -7.78
C ALA A 12 -14.93 -40.35 -7.95
N LEU A 13 -14.05 -40.88 -7.09
CA LEU A 13 -13.69 -42.30 -7.10
C LEU A 13 -14.89 -43.21 -6.83
N LYS A 14 -15.75 -42.86 -5.87
CA LYS A 14 -17.00 -43.61 -5.62
C LYS A 14 -17.94 -43.61 -6.83
N GLN A 15 -17.94 -42.54 -7.63
CA GLN A 15 -18.72 -42.48 -8.87
C GLN A 15 -18.09 -43.30 -9.99
N ALA A 16 -16.75 -43.32 -10.10
CA ALA A 16 -16.02 -44.18 -11.02
C ALA A 16 -16.33 -45.68 -10.76
N ASP A 17 -16.26 -46.12 -9.50
CA ASP A 17 -16.58 -47.49 -9.11
C ASP A 17 -18.02 -47.88 -9.42
N ARG A 18 -18.97 -46.96 -9.24
CA ARG A 18 -20.38 -47.19 -9.58
C ARG A 18 -20.60 -47.29 -11.08
N ALA A 19 -19.89 -46.51 -11.88
CA ALA A 19 -19.93 -46.59 -13.34
C ALA A 19 -19.32 -47.90 -13.85
N ALA A 20 -18.18 -48.30 -13.29
CA ALA A 20 -17.51 -49.57 -13.60
C ALA A 20 -18.41 -50.78 -13.28
N LYS A 21 -19.08 -50.78 -12.11
CA LYS A 21 -20.05 -51.83 -11.74
C LYS A 21 -21.27 -51.92 -12.64
N ARG A 22 -21.62 -50.83 -13.34
CA ARG A 22 -22.71 -50.80 -14.33
C ARG A 22 -22.24 -51.13 -15.76
N GLY A 23 -20.95 -51.38 -15.96
CA GLY A 23 -20.35 -51.64 -17.27
C GLY A 23 -20.10 -50.40 -18.13
N ASP A 24 -20.27 -49.20 -17.59
CA ASP A 24 -19.99 -47.94 -18.30
C ASP A 24 -18.53 -47.52 -18.06
N LEU A 25 -17.64 -48.11 -18.86
CA LEU A 25 -16.19 -47.89 -18.76
C LEU A 25 -15.80 -46.45 -19.11
N VAL A 26 -16.53 -45.81 -20.03
CA VAL A 26 -16.26 -44.43 -20.46
C VAL A 26 -16.51 -43.45 -19.32
N GLN A 27 -17.60 -43.63 -18.56
CA GLN A 27 -17.86 -42.81 -17.39
C GLN A 27 -16.91 -43.13 -16.23
N ALA A 28 -16.54 -44.40 -16.05
CA ALA A 28 -15.56 -44.78 -15.03
C ALA A 28 -14.22 -44.06 -15.25
N GLU A 29 -13.67 -44.09 -16.47
CA GLU A 29 -12.43 -43.39 -16.81
C GLU A 29 -12.51 -41.87 -16.61
N ARG A 30 -13.66 -41.26 -16.96
CA ARG A 30 -13.88 -39.83 -16.77
C ARG A 30 -13.80 -39.45 -15.30
N TRP A 31 -14.48 -40.20 -14.44
CA TRP A 31 -14.49 -39.93 -13.00
C TRP A 31 -13.13 -40.21 -12.34
N THR A 32 -12.38 -41.22 -12.80
CA THR A 32 -11.00 -41.45 -12.36
C THR A 32 -10.10 -40.26 -12.69
N LYS A 33 -10.12 -39.76 -13.93
CA LYS A 33 -9.34 -38.56 -14.33
C LYS A 33 -9.73 -37.30 -13.54
N VAL A 34 -11.01 -37.16 -13.19
CA VAL A 34 -11.47 -36.06 -12.33
C VAL A 34 -10.88 -36.19 -10.93
N SER A 35 -10.83 -37.40 -10.36
CA SER A 35 -10.25 -37.63 -9.05
C SER A 35 -8.74 -37.34 -9.01
N GLU A 36 -7.99 -37.76 -10.03
CA GLU A 36 -6.55 -37.50 -10.16
C GLU A 36 -6.27 -35.99 -10.20
N ARG A 37 -7.03 -35.24 -11.01
CA ARG A 37 -6.90 -33.77 -11.09
C ARG A 37 -7.17 -33.09 -9.74
N LEU A 38 -8.12 -33.60 -8.97
CA LEU A 38 -8.44 -33.05 -7.65
C LEU A 38 -7.36 -33.37 -6.61
N VAL A 39 -6.74 -34.55 -6.68
CA VAL A 39 -5.59 -34.92 -5.85
C VAL A 39 -4.38 -34.05 -6.19
N ASP A 40 -4.10 -33.84 -7.47
CA ASP A 40 -3.03 -32.96 -7.92
C ASP A 40 -3.26 -31.50 -7.48
N ALA A 41 -4.49 -31.01 -7.59
CA ALA A 41 -4.85 -29.68 -7.13
C ALA A 41 -4.67 -29.54 -5.60
N ALA A 42 -5.07 -30.56 -4.83
CA ALA A 42 -4.86 -30.58 -3.38
C ALA A 42 -3.38 -30.62 -3.00
N ALA A 43 -2.55 -31.38 -3.74
CA ALA A 43 -1.11 -31.43 -3.52
C ALA A 43 -0.43 -30.09 -3.83
N ARG A 44 -0.83 -29.41 -4.91
CA ARG A 44 -0.34 -28.07 -5.25
C ARG A 44 -0.72 -27.02 -4.20
N LEU A 45 -1.96 -27.08 -3.70
CA LEU A 45 -2.42 -26.20 -2.62
C LEU A 45 -1.66 -26.46 -1.32
N ALA A 46 -1.39 -27.72 -0.98
CA ALA A 46 -0.60 -28.07 0.20
C ALA A 46 0.89 -27.69 0.09
N GLN A 47 1.41 -27.60 -1.13
CA GLN A 47 2.78 -27.13 -1.42
C GLN A 47 2.87 -25.62 -1.60
N THR A 48 1.74 -24.91 -1.64
CA THR A 48 1.75 -23.44 -1.67
C THR A 48 2.20 -22.97 -0.29
N PRO A 49 3.35 -22.27 -0.16
CA PRO A 49 3.78 -21.75 1.13
C PRO A 49 2.68 -20.85 1.68
N GLN A 50 2.11 -21.22 2.84
CA GLN A 50 1.15 -20.38 3.52
C GLN A 50 1.85 -19.07 3.88
N GLN A 51 1.24 -17.97 3.44
CA GLN A 51 1.63 -16.56 3.53
C GLN A 51 1.81 -16.05 4.97
N MET A 52 2.60 -16.72 5.81
CA MET A 52 2.94 -16.21 7.14
C MET A 52 3.89 -15.00 7.05
N ASP A 53 4.71 -14.92 5.99
CA ASP A 53 5.54 -13.75 5.69
C ASP A 53 4.74 -12.50 5.29
N ASP A 54 3.46 -12.62 4.91
CA ASP A 54 2.69 -11.48 4.42
C ASP A 54 2.19 -10.56 5.54
N LEU A 55 1.90 -11.09 6.73
CA LEU A 55 1.42 -10.29 7.86
C LEU A 55 2.53 -9.44 8.49
N GLU A 56 3.72 -10.02 8.67
CA GLU A 56 4.89 -9.29 9.20
C GLU A 56 5.35 -8.21 8.21
N ASN A 57 5.30 -8.51 6.91
CA ASN A 57 5.53 -7.53 5.85
C ASN A 57 4.46 -6.43 5.80
N GLU A 58 3.20 -6.73 6.11
CA GLU A 58 2.14 -5.73 6.11
C GLU A 58 2.29 -4.73 7.25
N GLU A 59 2.64 -5.19 8.46
CA GLU A 59 2.87 -4.31 9.60
C GLU A 59 4.09 -3.40 9.39
N ALA A 60 5.18 -3.94 8.84
CA ALA A 60 6.35 -3.16 8.44
C ALA A 60 5.99 -2.07 7.40
N ARG A 61 5.17 -2.41 6.39
CA ARG A 61 4.68 -1.44 5.39
C ARG A 61 3.81 -0.36 6.02
N ARG A 62 2.90 -0.73 6.94
CA ARG A 62 2.06 0.24 7.67
C ARG A 62 2.91 1.19 8.53
N ALA A 63 3.94 0.68 9.20
CA ALA A 63 4.86 1.49 9.98
C ALA A 63 5.62 2.50 9.10
N GLU A 64 6.13 2.06 7.96
CA GLU A 64 6.83 2.93 7.00
C GLU A 64 5.88 4.00 6.42
N LEU A 65 4.64 3.65 6.09
CA LEU A 65 3.65 4.63 5.62
C LEU A 65 3.35 5.70 6.69
N ARG A 66 3.17 5.29 7.95
CA ARG A 66 2.97 6.25 9.06
C ARG A 66 4.18 7.16 9.24
N ARG A 67 5.40 6.62 9.13
CA ARG A 67 6.63 7.41 9.19
C ARG A 67 6.67 8.46 8.09
N ARG A 68 6.35 8.11 6.86
CA ARG A 68 6.31 9.06 5.73
C ARG A 68 5.26 10.15 5.92
N LEU A 69 4.06 9.76 6.36
CA LEU A 69 2.99 10.73 6.67
C LEU A 69 3.41 11.72 7.76
N ALA A 70 4.11 11.25 8.80
CA ALA A 70 4.64 12.12 9.84
C ALA A 70 5.68 13.11 9.28
N LEU A 71 6.56 12.67 8.38
CA LEU A 71 7.54 13.55 7.72
C LEU A 71 6.84 14.62 6.86
N PHE A 72 5.80 14.27 6.12
CA PHE A 72 5.03 15.25 5.34
C PHE A 72 4.31 16.26 6.23
N ALA A 73 3.69 15.80 7.32
CA ALA A 73 3.04 16.71 8.27
C ALA A 73 4.05 17.66 8.95
N GLN A 74 5.26 17.18 9.24
CA GLN A 74 6.33 18.01 9.78
C GLN A 74 6.80 19.07 8.76
N ALA A 75 6.99 18.68 7.50
CA ALA A 75 7.38 19.61 6.45
C ALA A 75 6.32 20.70 6.22
N ASP A 76 5.03 20.32 6.22
CA ASP A 76 3.91 21.26 6.11
C ASP A 76 3.88 22.24 7.29
N ALA A 77 4.05 21.74 8.51
CA ALA A 77 4.12 22.59 9.70
C ALA A 77 5.30 23.58 9.65
N GLU A 78 6.45 23.16 9.10
CA GLU A 78 7.61 24.03 8.96
C GLU A 78 7.39 25.15 7.92
N ILE A 79 6.72 24.83 6.80
CA ILE A 79 6.31 25.81 5.79
C ILE A 79 5.32 26.81 6.40
N GLN A 80 4.28 26.31 7.07
CA GLN A 80 3.28 27.15 7.75
C GLN A 80 3.90 28.08 8.79
N GLN A 81 4.90 27.60 9.53
CA GLN A 81 5.66 28.44 10.46
C GLN A 81 6.45 29.52 9.72
N TRP A 82 7.15 29.15 8.64
CA TRP A 82 7.92 30.09 7.83
C TRP A 82 7.02 31.18 7.21
N GLU A 83 5.82 30.83 6.73
CA GLU A 83 4.87 31.79 6.16
C GLU A 83 4.47 32.86 7.19
N ARG A 84 4.20 32.45 8.44
CA ARG A 84 3.92 33.40 9.54
C ARG A 84 5.11 34.28 9.86
N GLU A 85 6.32 33.71 9.90
CA GLU A 85 7.55 34.46 10.10
C GLU A 85 7.72 35.51 8.99
N PHE A 86 7.47 35.12 7.74
CA PHE A 86 7.55 35.98 6.58
C PHE A 86 6.55 37.15 6.65
N GLU A 87 5.28 36.89 6.97
CA GLU A 87 4.27 37.94 7.17
C GLU A 87 4.68 38.95 8.25
N THR A 88 5.22 38.47 9.37
CA THR A 88 5.70 39.36 10.44
C THR A 88 6.89 40.20 10.01
N TYR A 89 7.78 39.63 9.20
CA TYR A 89 8.93 40.33 8.65
C TYR A 89 8.54 41.40 7.64
N GLU A 90 7.59 41.11 6.73
CA GLU A 90 7.10 42.11 5.77
C GLU A 90 6.47 43.30 6.49
N ALA A 91 5.64 43.04 7.52
CA ALA A 91 5.05 44.08 8.33
C ALA A 91 6.12 44.93 9.05
N ALA A 92 7.14 44.28 9.63
CA ALA A 92 8.24 44.97 10.30
C ALA A 92 9.10 45.77 9.33
N LEU A 93 9.37 45.24 8.14
CA LEU A 93 10.13 45.91 7.08
C LEU A 93 9.39 47.15 6.59
N ALA A 94 8.08 47.03 6.31
CA ALA A 94 7.25 48.16 5.92
C ALA A 94 7.22 49.26 7.00
N ALA A 95 7.14 48.88 8.28
CA ALA A 95 7.21 49.81 9.39
C ALA A 95 8.58 50.50 9.49
N SER A 96 9.68 49.76 9.29
CA SER A 96 11.02 50.35 9.29
C SER A 96 11.23 51.33 8.14
N LEU A 97 10.73 50.99 6.94
CA LEU A 97 10.78 51.88 5.77
C LEU A 97 9.96 53.16 6.00
N ALA A 98 8.76 53.05 6.56
CA ALA A 98 7.90 54.20 6.85
C ALA A 98 8.52 55.14 7.91
N ASN A 99 9.21 54.59 8.91
CA ASN A 99 9.78 55.33 10.02
C ASN A 99 11.26 55.68 9.85
N ASN A 100 11.88 55.32 8.72
CA ASN A 100 13.33 55.45 8.46
C ASN A 100 14.20 54.85 9.57
N THR A 101 13.79 53.70 10.12
CA THR A 101 14.56 52.95 11.11
C THR A 101 15.33 51.81 10.46
N GLU A 102 16.22 51.17 11.22
CA GLU A 102 16.97 50.00 10.74
C GLU A 102 16.01 48.87 10.34
N PRO A 103 16.24 48.22 9.19
CA PRO A 103 15.40 47.09 8.76
C PRO A 103 15.59 45.87 9.67
N PRO A 104 14.56 45.03 9.81
CA PRO A 104 14.67 43.78 10.57
C PRO A 104 15.70 42.82 9.93
N ALA A 105 16.24 41.92 10.76
CA ALA A 105 17.17 40.89 10.30
C ALA A 105 16.55 40.02 9.19
N PRO A 106 17.32 39.61 8.17
CA PRO A 106 16.80 38.83 7.06
C PRO A 106 16.26 37.48 7.54
N LEU A 107 15.16 37.04 6.93
CA LEU A 107 14.52 35.78 7.26
C LEU A 107 15.43 34.58 6.92
N ARG A 108 15.22 33.48 7.64
CA ARG A 108 15.81 32.20 7.25
C ARG A 108 15.29 31.76 5.88
N PRO A 109 16.06 30.98 5.10
CA PRO A 109 15.62 30.44 3.82
C PRO A 109 14.33 29.62 3.96
N HIS A 110 13.54 29.60 2.89
CA HIS A 110 12.32 28.79 2.84
C HIS A 110 12.68 27.29 3.00
N PRO A 111 11.96 26.53 3.84
CA PRO A 111 12.29 25.14 4.15
C PRO A 111 12.21 24.19 2.94
N ALA A 112 11.40 24.52 1.92
CA ALA A 112 11.33 23.77 0.66
C ALA A 112 12.50 24.05 -0.32
N GLY A 113 13.47 24.90 0.06
CA GLY A 113 14.55 25.35 -0.80
C GLY A 113 14.24 26.69 -1.49
N PRO A 114 15.11 27.16 -2.40
CA PRO A 114 14.88 28.40 -3.12
C PRO A 114 13.60 28.29 -3.95
N LEU A 115 12.59 29.05 -3.55
CA LEU A 115 11.40 29.28 -4.38
C LEU A 115 11.93 29.93 -5.67
N GLY A 116 11.70 29.30 -6.82
CA GLY A 116 12.22 29.80 -8.10
C GLY A 116 11.76 31.24 -8.38
N GLU A 117 12.41 31.89 -9.36
CA GLU A 117 12.12 33.29 -9.73
C GLU A 117 10.62 33.58 -9.95
N GLU A 118 9.85 32.57 -10.37
CA GLU A 118 8.41 32.64 -10.61
C GLU A 118 7.56 32.91 -9.35
N GLU A 119 7.92 32.38 -8.17
CA GLU A 119 7.16 32.62 -6.93
C GLU A 119 7.56 33.92 -6.24
N SER A 120 8.81 34.39 -6.44
CA SER A 120 9.24 35.71 -5.96
C SER A 120 8.58 36.87 -6.71
N CYS A 121 8.16 36.68 -7.97
CA CYS A 121 7.50 37.70 -8.77
C CYS A 121 5.97 37.70 -8.71
N ALA A 122 5.33 36.66 -8.17
CA ALA A 122 3.87 36.58 -8.11
C ALA A 122 3.22 37.40 -6.98
N ARG A 123 4.02 38.06 -6.12
CA ARG A 123 3.52 38.80 -4.93
C ARG A 123 3.95 40.27 -4.86
N TYR A 124 4.53 40.83 -5.92
CA TYR A 124 4.74 42.28 -6.10
C TYR A 124 3.79 42.82 -7.19
#